data_AF-A0A8R7VHZ5-F1
#
_entry.id   AF-A0A8R7VHZ5-F1
#
_cell.length_a   1.000
_cell.length_b   1.000
_cell.length_c   1.000
_cell.angle_alpha   90.00
_cell.angle_beta   90.00
_cell.angle_gamma   90.00
#
_symmetry.space_group_name_H-M   'P 1'
#
loop_
_entity.id
_entity.type
_entity.pdbx_description
1 polymer ?
#
loop_
_entity_poly.entity_id
_entity_poly.type
_entity_poly.pdbx_seq_one_letter_code
_entity_poly.pdbx_strand_id
1 'polypeptide(L)'
;MQTDIIQEDGPDILCWDLTPNGICTSKSTYKLCLQDIHANPRFAPSQVSLQVKNLLNEVWKQKMMIPRVKTFAWRLLRKALPTGLRAGRFSVHISQLCSRCGKPEDEMHLIFLCDFARAA
;
A
#
# COMPACT_ATOMS: atom_id res chain seq x y z
N MET A 1 -15.28 -5.11 28.47
CA MET A 1 -15.10 -4.09 29.53
C MET A 1 -16.44 -3.45 29.76
N GLN A 2 -16.86 -3.35 31.02
CA GLN A 2 -18.04 -2.60 31.42
C GLN A 2 -17.54 -1.22 31.83
N THR A 3 -17.94 -0.17 31.11
CA THR A 3 -17.57 1.20 31.43
C THR A 3 -18.49 1.68 32.54
N ASP A 4 -17.90 2.13 33.66
CA ASP A 4 -18.67 2.62 34.80
C ASP A 4 -19.43 3.90 34.40
N ILE A 5 -20.74 3.90 34.68
CA ILE A 5 -21.62 5.05 34.41
C ILE A 5 -21.47 6.03 35.57
N ILE A 6 -20.91 7.21 35.30
CA ILE A 6 -20.81 8.30 36.25
C ILE A 6 -22.13 9.09 36.17
N GLN A 7 -22.88 9.16 37.27
CA GLN A 7 -24.07 10.00 37.35
C GLN A 7 -23.67 11.44 37.63
N GLU A 8 -23.38 12.18 36.57
CA GLU A 8 -23.07 13.60 36.60
C GLU A 8 -24.10 14.36 35.73
N ASP A 9 -24.59 15.51 36.20
CA ASP A 9 -25.56 16.37 35.46
C ASP A 9 -24.86 17.17 34.34
N GLY A 10 -24.09 16.48 33.51
CA GLY A 10 -23.33 17.03 32.38
C GLY A 10 -23.68 16.37 31.06
N PRO A 11 -23.32 16.99 29.92
CA PRO A 11 -23.43 16.32 28.62
C PRO A 11 -22.44 15.15 28.52
N ASP A 12 -22.84 14.08 27.82
CA ASP A 12 -21.97 12.93 27.54
C ASP A 12 -20.68 13.36 26.83
N ILE A 13 -19.56 12.74 27.23
CA ILE A 13 -18.24 12.98 26.64
C ILE A 13 -17.73 11.68 26.00
N LEU A 14 -17.24 11.77 24.76
CA LEU A 14 -16.54 10.67 24.12
C LEU A 14 -15.18 10.44 24.78
N CYS A 15 -15.03 9.30 25.44
CA CYS A 15 -13.79 8.86 26.08
C CYS A 15 -13.17 7.72 25.27
N TRP A 16 -11.87 7.85 24.98
CA TRP A 16 -11.10 6.80 24.34
C TRP A 16 -10.57 5.83 25.40
N ASP A 17 -11.17 4.65 25.48
CA ASP A 17 -10.88 3.59 26.46
C ASP A 17 -9.44 3.06 26.40
N LEU A 18 -8.75 3.23 25.28
CA LEU A 18 -7.37 2.77 25.10
C LEU A 18 -6.32 3.78 25.60
N THR A 19 -6.72 4.92 26.18
CA THR A 19 -5.80 5.86 26.85
C THR A 19 -6.28 6.17 28.28
N PRO A 20 -5.38 6.19 29.29
CA PRO A 20 -5.79 6.41 30.69
C PRO A 20 -6.44 7.77 30.95
N ASN A 21 -6.16 8.76 30.10
CA ASN A 21 -6.76 10.10 30.19
C ASN A 21 -8.01 10.25 29.32
N GLY A 22 -8.44 9.19 28.62
CA GLY A 22 -9.62 9.22 27.74
C GLY A 22 -9.46 10.03 26.46
N ILE A 23 -8.27 10.59 26.19
CA ILE A 23 -8.05 11.47 25.04
C ILE A 23 -7.56 10.65 23.85
N CYS A 24 -8.29 10.74 22.73
CA CYS A 24 -7.82 10.25 21.46
C CYS A 24 -6.86 11.26 20.81
N THR A 25 -5.63 10.84 20.54
CA THR A 25 -4.66 11.62 19.78
C THR A 25 -4.13 10.79 18.62
N SER A 26 -3.71 11.42 17.53
CA SER A 26 -3.06 10.72 16.41
C SER A 26 -1.90 9.82 16.88
N LYS A 27 -1.17 10.24 17.92
CA LYS A 27 -0.07 9.48 18.51
C LYS A 27 -0.54 8.21 19.21
N SER A 28 -1.57 8.28 20.05
CA SER A 28 -2.10 7.10 20.75
C SER A 28 -2.74 6.12 19.78
N THR A 29 -3.51 6.62 18.81
CA THR A 29 -4.11 5.78 17.76
C THR A 29 -3.05 5.09 16.91
N TYR A 30 -2.00 5.79 16.48
CA TYR A 30 -0.93 5.18 15.68
C TYR A 30 -0.17 4.09 16.44
N LYS A 31 0.09 4.30 17.74
CA LYS A 31 0.72 3.29 18.60
C LYS A 31 -0.10 2.00 18.66
N LEU A 32 -1.42 2.11 18.79
CA LEU A 32 -2.34 0.97 18.83
C LEU A 32 -2.36 0.25 17.49
N CYS A 33 -2.49 0.98 16.37
CA CYS A 33 -2.43 0.37 15.04
C CYS A 33 -1.12 -0.41 14.81
N LEU A 34 0.02 0.11 15.28
CA LEU A 34 1.30 -0.60 15.20
C LEU A 34 1.32 -1.88 16.05
N GLN A 35 0.72 -1.85 17.25
CA GLN A 35 0.61 -3.02 18.11
C GLN A 35 -0.25 -4.10 17.46
N ASP A 36 -1.38 -3.73 16.87
CA ASP A 36 -2.26 -4.66 16.14
C ASP A 36 -1.56 -5.28 14.93
N ILE A 37 -0.82 -4.48 14.16
CA ILE A 37 0.00 -4.96 13.03
C ILE A 37 1.05 -5.98 13.50
N HIS A 38 1.68 -5.76 14.66
CA HIS A 38 2.67 -6.68 15.21
C HIS A 38 2.03 -7.95 15.80
N ALA A 39 0.87 -7.82 16.45
CA ALA A 39 0.15 -8.95 17.04
C ALA A 39 -0.50 -9.86 15.99
N ASN A 40 -0.96 -9.28 14.87
CA ASN A 40 -1.56 -10.02 13.78
C ASN A 40 -0.87 -9.70 12.43
N PRO A 41 0.13 -10.52 12.03
CA PRO A 41 0.86 -10.35 10.78
C PRO A 41 -0.01 -10.36 9.53
N ARG A 42 -1.25 -10.86 9.58
CA ARG A 42 -2.18 -10.83 8.43
C ARG A 42 -2.60 -9.41 8.05
N PHE A 43 -2.59 -8.48 9.00
CA PHE A 43 -2.88 -7.06 8.76
C PHE A 43 -1.62 -6.23 8.53
N ALA A 44 -0.44 -6.84 8.58
CA ALA A 44 0.80 -6.14 8.32
C ALA A 44 0.85 -5.69 6.85
N PRO A 45 1.25 -4.44 6.59
CA PRO A 45 1.43 -3.98 5.22
C PRO A 45 2.51 -4.81 4.53
N SER A 46 2.31 -5.08 3.24
CA SER A 46 3.26 -5.82 2.41
C SER A 46 4.67 -5.24 2.57
N GLN A 47 5.58 -6.05 3.13
CA GLN A 47 6.96 -5.67 3.28
C GLN A 47 7.68 -5.77 1.93
N VAL A 48 8.45 -4.74 1.60
CA VAL A 48 9.37 -4.77 0.46
C VAL A 48 10.61 -5.53 0.89
N SER A 49 11.03 -6.51 0.09
CA SER A 49 12.25 -7.27 0.37
C SER A 49 13.47 -6.35 0.44
N LEU A 50 14.47 -6.74 1.23
CA LEU A 50 15.71 -5.97 1.36
C LEU A 50 16.39 -5.76 -0.01
N GLN A 51 16.32 -6.76 -0.89
CA GLN A 51 16.83 -6.69 -2.26
C GLN A 51 16.17 -5.55 -3.05
N VAL A 52 14.84 -5.44 -3.01
CA VAL A 52 14.12 -4.36 -3.70
C VAL A 52 14.41 -3.00 -3.07
N LYS A 53 14.54 -2.91 -1.73
CA LYS A 53 14.95 -1.67 -1.05
C LYS A 53 16.35 -1.20 -1.51
N ASN A 54 17.31 -2.12 -1.58
CA ASN A 54 18.65 -1.82 -2.05
C ASN A 54 18.64 -1.33 -3.50
N LEU A 55 17.89 -2.01 -4.38
CA LEU A 55 17.77 -1.59 -5.78
C LEU A 55 17.12 -0.20 -5.92
N LEU A 56 16.09 0.10 -5.14
CA LEU A 56 15.48 1.43 -5.09
C LEU A 56 16.46 2.51 -4.65
N ASN A 57 17.32 2.22 -3.67
CA ASN A 57 18.36 3.15 -3.24
C ASN A 57 19.35 3.44 -4.37
N GLU A 58 19.76 2.40 -5.12
CA GLU A 58 20.64 2.58 -6.28
C GLU A 58 19.97 3.42 -7.38
N VAL A 59 18.70 3.14 -7.71
CA VAL A 59 17.89 3.94 -8.65
C VAL A 59 17.88 5.42 -8.25
N TRP A 60 17.70 5.72 -6.96
CA TRP A 60 17.66 7.12 -6.50
C TRP A 60 19.03 7.80 -6.52
N LYS A 61 20.12 7.08 -6.23
CA LYS A 61 21.50 7.60 -6.29
C LYS A 61 21.95 8.01 -7.70
N GLN A 62 21.39 7.41 -8.75
CA GLN A 62 21.79 7.72 -10.13
C GLN A 62 21.46 9.16 -10.52
N LYS A 63 22.48 10.04 -10.55
CA LYS A 63 22.28 11.49 -10.82
C LYS A 63 21.80 11.78 -12.25
N MET A 64 22.23 10.98 -13.22
CA MET A 64 21.94 11.20 -14.65
C MET A 64 20.55 10.72 -15.08
N MET A 65 19.87 9.92 -14.25
CA MET A 65 18.57 9.37 -14.61
C MET A 65 17.46 10.42 -14.48
N ILE A 66 16.69 10.59 -15.55
CA ILE A 66 15.57 11.53 -15.62
C ILE A 66 14.54 11.22 -14.50
N PRO A 67 14.01 12.21 -13.77
CA PRO A 67 13.08 11.99 -12.67
C PRO A 67 11.86 11.10 -13.00
N ARG A 68 11.33 11.22 -14.23
CA ARG A 68 10.23 10.39 -14.71
C ARG A 68 10.61 8.90 -14.81
N VAL A 69 11.84 8.62 -15.24
CA VAL A 69 12.37 7.24 -15.31
C VAL A 69 12.60 6.69 -13.90
N LYS A 70 13.13 7.50 -12.96
CA LYS A 70 13.24 7.09 -11.55
C LYS A 70 11.88 6.71 -10.95
N THR A 71 10.87 7.54 -11.23
CA THR A 71 9.49 7.31 -10.76
C THR A 71 8.90 6.04 -11.38
N PHE A 72 9.12 5.82 -12.68
CA PHE A 72 8.70 4.60 -13.35
C PHE A 72 9.37 3.36 -12.74
N ALA A 73 10.68 3.38 -12.54
CA ALA A 73 11.43 2.31 -11.89
C ALA A 73 10.91 2.04 -10.47
N TRP A 74 10.64 3.09 -9.68
CA TRP A 74 10.02 2.95 -8.37
C TRP A 74 8.66 2.26 -8.47
N ARG A 75 7.78 2.68 -9.38
CA ARG A 75 6.46 2.05 -9.57
C ARG A 75 6.58 0.58 -9.98
N LEU A 76 7.49 0.26 -10.88
CA LEU A 76 7.76 -1.10 -11.32
C LEU A 76 8.22 -1.99 -10.16
N LEU A 77 9.28 -1.57 -9.46
CA LEU A 77 9.88 -2.32 -8.34
C LEU A 77 8.94 -2.46 -7.14
N ARG A 78 8.08 -1.46 -6.92
CA ARG A 78 7.06 -1.49 -5.86
C ARG A 78 5.79 -2.23 -6.24
N LYS A 79 5.70 -2.82 -7.45
CA LYS A 79 4.46 -3.44 -7.94
C LYS A 79 3.29 -2.44 -7.83
N ALA A 80 3.49 -1.24 -8.37
CA ALA A 80 2.55 -0.12 -8.33
C ALA A 80 2.15 0.37 -9.73
N LEU A 81 2.49 -0.38 -10.78
CA LEU A 81 1.95 -0.16 -12.12
C LEU A 81 0.49 -0.62 -12.17
N PRO A 82 -0.40 0.12 -12.85
CA PRO A 82 -1.81 -0.19 -12.96
C PRO A 82 -2.05 -1.28 -14.01
N THR A 83 -1.46 -2.47 -13.82
CA THR A 83 -1.67 -3.59 -14.74
C THR A 83 -3.09 -4.14 -14.61
N GLY A 84 -3.62 -4.73 -15.69
CA GLY A 84 -4.94 -5.37 -15.67
C GLY A 84 -5.10 -6.37 -14.53
N LEU A 85 -4.12 -7.27 -14.32
CA LEU A 85 -4.16 -8.25 -13.23
C LEU A 85 -4.13 -7.63 -11.82
N ARG A 86 -3.69 -6.38 -11.68
CA ARG A 86 -3.69 -5.65 -10.40
C ARG A 86 -4.99 -4.88 -10.22
N ALA A 87 -5.35 -4.06 -11.19
CA ALA A 87 -6.54 -3.21 -11.13
C ALA A 87 -7.83 -4.05 -11.11
N GLY A 88 -7.88 -5.14 -11.87
CA GLY A 88 -9.01 -6.09 -11.88
C GLY A 88 -9.24 -6.85 -10.57
N ARG A 89 -8.34 -6.76 -9.58
CA ARG A 89 -8.60 -7.30 -8.22
C ARG A 89 -9.57 -6.45 -7.41
N PHE A 90 -9.72 -5.17 -7.79
CA PHE A 90 -10.53 -4.21 -7.05
C PHE A 90 -11.87 -3.93 -7.71
N SER A 91 -12.05 -4.28 -8.99
CA SER A 91 -13.30 -4.07 -9.72
C SER A 91 -13.47 -5.08 -10.85
N VAL A 92 -14.67 -5.67 -10.93
CA VAL A 92 -15.07 -6.59 -12.00
C VAL A 92 -15.18 -5.91 -13.37
N HIS A 93 -15.26 -4.58 -13.40
CA HIS A 93 -15.35 -3.79 -14.64
C HIS A 93 -13.98 -3.55 -15.28
N ILE A 94 -12.88 -3.91 -14.60
CA ILE A 94 -11.53 -3.75 -15.15
C ILE A 94 -11.04 -5.11 -15.65
N SER A 95 -10.83 -5.19 -16.97
CA SER A 95 -10.27 -6.40 -17.59
C SER A 95 -8.89 -6.71 -17.04
N GLN A 96 -8.64 -7.99 -16.76
CA GLN A 96 -7.32 -8.49 -16.38
C GLN A 96 -6.42 -8.79 -17.59
N LEU A 97 -6.97 -8.66 -18.80
CA LEU A 97 -6.30 -8.96 -20.06
C LEU A 97 -5.74 -7.70 -20.69
N CYS A 98 -4.59 -7.83 -21.34
CA CYS A 98 -3.96 -6.78 -22.12
C CYS A 98 -4.89 -6.34 -23.25
N SER A 99 -5.13 -5.04 -23.34
CA SER A 99 -5.98 -4.45 -24.38
C SER A 99 -5.47 -4.64 -25.81
N ARG A 100 -4.19 -5.02 -25.97
CA ARG A 100 -3.54 -5.20 -27.27
C ARG A 100 -3.56 -6.64 -27.76
N CYS A 101 -3.18 -7.60 -26.91
CA CYS A 101 -3.02 -8.99 -27.32
C CYS A 101 -3.95 -9.99 -26.60
N GLY A 102 -4.76 -9.53 -25.64
CA GLY A 102 -5.73 -10.37 -24.92
C GLY A 102 -5.14 -11.35 -23.90
N LYS A 103 -3.83 -11.37 -23.67
CA LYS A 103 -3.18 -12.20 -22.64
C LYS A 103 -3.25 -11.53 -21.25
N PRO A 104 -3.17 -12.26 -20.13
CA PRO A 104 -3.14 -11.67 -18.79
C PRO A 104 -2.05 -10.60 -18.65
N GLU A 105 -2.41 -9.42 -18.14
CA GLU A 105 -1.51 -8.27 -18.08
C GLU A 105 -0.89 -8.13 -16.68
N ASP A 106 0.37 -8.56 -16.55
CA ASP A 106 1.28 -8.24 -15.43
C ASP A 106 2.44 -7.34 -15.90
N GLU A 107 3.37 -7.01 -15.02
CA GLU A 107 4.50 -6.13 -15.36
C GLU A 107 5.43 -6.74 -16.42
N MET A 108 5.60 -8.07 -16.42
CA MET A 108 6.44 -8.76 -17.40
C MET A 108 5.79 -8.74 -18.77
N HIS A 109 4.50 -9.01 -18.83
CA HIS A 109 3.72 -8.92 -20.05
C HIS A 109 3.71 -7.51 -20.61
N LEU A 110 3.40 -6.52 -19.76
CA LEU A 110 3.30 -5.13 -20.15
C LEU A 110 4.61 -4.58 -20.75
N ILE A 111 5.77 -5.00 -20.22
CA ILE A 111 7.06 -4.42 -20.59
C ILE A 111 7.83 -5.27 -21.60
N PHE A 112 7.76 -6.61 -21.51
CA PHE A 112 8.69 -7.50 -22.23
C PHE A 112 8.02 -8.60 -23.06
N LEU A 113 6.86 -9.14 -22.62
CA LEU A 113 6.28 -10.34 -23.27
C LEU A 113 5.14 -10.02 -24.24
N CYS A 114 4.55 -8.83 -24.17
CA CYS A 114 3.53 -8.42 -25.12
C CYS A 114 4.17 -8.29 -26.51
N ASP A 115 3.56 -8.92 -27.51
CA ASP A 115 4.04 -8.90 -28.89
C ASP A 115 4.12 -7.46 -29.45
N PHE A 116 3.28 -6.57 -28.93
CA PHE A 116 3.28 -5.14 -29.25
C PHE A 116 4.31 -4.31 -28.45
N ALA A 117 4.81 -4.82 -27.32
CA ALA A 117 5.89 -4.18 -26.56
C ALA A 117 7.27 -4.58 -27.09
N ARG A 118 7.39 -5.79 -27.67
CA ARG A 118 8.63 -6.32 -28.25
C ARG A 118 9.05 -5.65 -29.57
N ALA A 119 8.13 -4.96 -30.23
CA ALA A 119 8.31 -4.42 -31.58
C ALA A 119 8.77 -2.95 -31.62
N ALA A 120 9.48 -2.47 -30.59
CA ALA A 120 10.02 -1.11 -30.53
C ALA A 120 11.55 -1.09 -30.62
#